data_AF-A0A1J4ZWH9-F1
#
_entry.id   AF-A0A1J4ZWH9-F1
#
_cell.length_a   1.000
_cell.length_b   1.000
_cell.length_c   1.000
_cell.angle_alpha   90.00
_cell.angle_beta   90.00
_cell.angle_gamma   90.00
#
_symmetry.space_group_name_H-M   'P 1'
#
loop_
_entity.id
_entity.type
_entity.pdbx_description
1 polymer ?
#
loop_
_entity_poly.entity_id
_entity_poly.type
_entity_poly.pdbx_seq_one_letter_code
_entity_poly.pdbx_strand_id
1 'polypeptide(L)'
;MTGPKLVTVYRSQGMLPAQVVKGKLESAGIPVFLKYESLGQIFGLTVDGLGLVEVQVPDEWADDALALVQEDTGDGWPDEENTEDEVAEEGLEDVL
;
A
#
# COMPACT_ATOMS: atom_id res chain seq x y z
N MET A 1 7.27 14.77 -17.10
CA MET A 1 7.40 15.13 -15.67
C MET A 1 6.84 13.95 -14.89
N THR A 2 7.69 13.07 -14.40
CA THR A 2 7.28 11.92 -13.57
C THR A 2 6.80 12.48 -12.23
N GLY A 3 5.54 12.23 -11.87
CA GLY A 3 5.01 12.59 -10.56
C GLY A 3 5.76 11.84 -9.44
N PRO A 4 5.68 12.29 -8.18
CA PRO A 4 6.29 11.57 -7.07
C PRO A 4 5.72 10.15 -6.99
N LYS A 5 6.61 9.15 -6.91
CA LYS A 5 6.24 7.74 -6.74
C LYS A 5 5.73 7.56 -5.31
N LEU A 6 4.48 7.10 -5.18
CA LEU A 6 3.85 6.79 -3.90
C LEU A 6 3.88 5.28 -3.67
N VAL A 7 4.16 4.88 -2.43
CA VAL A 7 4.26 3.48 -2.00
C VAL A 7 3.28 3.26 -0.85
N THR A 8 2.48 2.21 -0.94
CA THR A 8 1.57 1.80 0.14
C THR A 8 2.36 1.12 1.25
N VAL A 9 2.29 1.65 2.47
CA VAL A 9 2.98 1.11 3.66
C VAL A 9 2.03 0.48 4.66
N TYR A 10 0.73 0.73 4.53
CA TYR A 10 -0.29 0.13 5.39
C TYR A 10 -1.65 0.06 4.66
N ARG A 11 -2.43 -0.98 4.93
CA ARG A 11 -3.79 -1.17 4.42
C ARG A 11 -4.72 -1.50 5.57
N SER A 12 -5.92 -0.94 5.58
CA SER A 12 -6.91 -1.24 6.61
C SER A 12 -8.34 -1.21 6.08
N GLN A 13 -9.20 -2.00 6.72
CA GLN A 13 -10.65 -1.92 6.51
C GLN A 13 -11.22 -0.75 7.32
N GLY A 14 -11.79 0.23 6.62
CA GLY A 14 -12.37 1.42 7.23
C GLY A 14 -11.38 2.54 7.55
N MET A 15 -11.94 3.74 7.68
CA MET A 15 -11.16 4.98 7.83
C MET A 15 -10.47 5.10 9.19
N LEU A 16 -11.05 4.55 10.26
CA LEU A 16 -10.54 4.75 11.61
C LEU A 16 -9.10 4.23 11.80
N PRO A 17 -8.77 2.95 11.51
CA PRO A 17 -7.39 2.46 11.60
C PRO A 17 -6.42 3.22 10.68
N ALA A 18 -6.84 3.58 9.46
CA ALA A 18 -6.03 4.37 8.55
C ALA A 18 -5.69 5.76 9.12
N GLN A 19 -6.64 6.42 9.78
CA GLN A 19 -6.42 7.73 10.42
C GLN A 19 -5.44 7.64 11.60
N VAL A 20 -5.48 6.54 12.35
CA VAL A 20 -4.51 6.30 13.45
C VAL A 20 -3.10 6.21 12.90
N VAL A 21 -2.88 5.37 11.88
CA VAL A 21 -1.56 5.23 11.25
C VAL A 21 -1.10 6.53 10.60
N LYS A 22 -2.00 7.23 9.90
CA LYS A 22 -1.72 8.55 9.34
C LYS A 22 -1.23 9.52 10.41
N GLY A 23 -1.95 9.64 11.52
CA GLY A 23 -1.57 10.56 12.60
C GLY A 23 -0.21 10.24 13.20
N LYS A 24 0.16 8.96 13.31
CA LYS A 24 1.49 8.54 13.76
C LYS A 24 2.58 8.99 12.79
N LEU A 25 2.43 8.67 11.52
CA LEU A 25 3.39 9.02 10.47
C LEU A 25 3.53 10.54 10.31
N GLU A 26 2.43 11.29 10.31
CA GLU A 26 2.45 12.76 10.25
C GLU A 26 3.14 13.36 11.49
N SER A 27 2.95 12.77 12.68
CA SER A 27 3.63 13.22 13.91
C SER A 27 5.14 12.96 13.87
N ALA A 28 5.60 11.98 13.09
CA ALA A 28 7.01 11.73 12.81
C ALA A 28 7.57 12.64 11.69
N GLY A 29 6.75 13.53 11.11
CA GLY A 29 7.13 14.42 10.02
C GLY A 29 7.06 13.78 8.63
N ILE A 30 6.45 12.60 8.51
CA ILE A 30 6.35 11.87 7.24
C ILE A 30 5.09 12.32 6.49
N PRO A 31 5.18 12.72 5.21
CA PRO A 31 4.02 13.05 4.41
C PRO A 31 3.20 11.79 4.06
N VAL A 32 1.89 11.84 4.33
CA VAL A 32 0.97 10.71 4.14
C VAL A 32 -0.18 11.05 3.22
N PHE A 33 -0.50 10.12 2.33
CA PHE A 33 -1.66 10.15 1.44
C PHE A 33 -2.57 8.98 1.77
N LEU A 34 -3.87 9.25 1.93
CA LEU A 34 -4.87 8.19 2.06
C LEU A 34 -5.57 8.00 0.73
N LYS A 35 -5.51 6.77 0.22
CA LYS A 35 -6.30 6.36 -0.93
C LYS A 35 -7.45 5.51 -0.45
N TYR A 36 -8.66 6.04 -0.63
CA TYR A 36 -9.89 5.32 -0.31
C TYR A 36 -10.46 4.73 -1.59
N GLU A 37 -10.51 3.42 -1.68
CA GLU A 37 -11.22 2.75 -2.77
C GLU A 37 -12.73 2.77 -2.47
N SER A 38 -13.40 3.85 -2.86
CA SER A 38 -14.87 3.95 -2.78
C SER A 38 -15.61 3.19 -3.89
N LEU A 39 -14.90 2.53 -4.81
CA LEU A 39 -15.50 1.89 -5.99
C LEU A 39 -16.07 0.52 -5.66
N GLY A 40 -17.02 0.50 -4.74
CA GLY A 40 -17.86 -0.65 -4.41
C GLY A 40 -18.88 -0.98 -5.50
N GLN A 41 -18.46 -1.31 -6.72
CA GLN A 41 -19.43 -1.79 -7.73
C GLN A 41 -19.04 -3.04 -8.53
N ILE A 42 -17.89 -3.66 -8.30
CA ILE A 42 -17.52 -4.84 -9.13
C ILE A 42 -17.09 -6.08 -8.35
N PHE A 43 -16.49 -5.95 -7.16
CA PHE A 43 -16.14 -7.10 -6.33
C PHE A 43 -16.54 -6.89 -4.88
N GLY A 44 -17.85 -6.89 -4.64
CA GLY A 44 -18.39 -6.98 -3.29
C GLY A 44 -17.96 -8.27 -2.63
N LEU A 45 -17.07 -8.20 -1.63
CA LEU A 45 -17.06 -8.99 -0.39
C LEU A 45 -15.83 -8.62 0.46
N THR A 46 -15.82 -7.44 1.10
CA THR A 46 -15.00 -7.25 2.30
C THR A 46 -15.94 -7.22 3.49
N VAL A 47 -15.94 -8.34 4.22
CA VAL A 47 -16.66 -8.79 5.44
C VAL A 47 -17.52 -7.79 6.25
N ASP A 48 -17.26 -6.47 6.25
CA ASP A 48 -17.96 -5.47 7.08
C ASP A 48 -18.43 -4.19 6.34
N GLY A 49 -18.22 -4.06 5.02
CA GLY A 49 -18.72 -2.90 4.25
C GLY A 49 -18.00 -1.56 4.51
N LEU A 50 -16.86 -1.59 5.21
CA LEU A 50 -16.11 -0.39 5.61
C LEU A 50 -15.16 0.16 4.54
N GLY A 51 -15.01 -0.54 3.41
CA GLY A 51 -14.11 -0.16 2.31
C GLY A 51 -12.62 -0.31 2.64
N LEU A 52 -11.81 -0.59 1.62
CA LEU A 52 -10.35 -0.66 1.78
C LEU A 52 -9.76 0.75 1.74
N VAL A 53 -8.89 1.03 2.72
CA VAL A 53 -8.11 2.27 2.78
C VAL A 53 -6.63 1.91 2.71
N GLU A 54 -5.92 2.54 1.78
CA GLU A 54 -4.46 2.43 1.66
C GLU A 54 -3.80 3.69 2.20
N VAL A 55 -2.77 3.52 3.03
CA VAL A 55 -1.90 4.58 3.52
C VAL A 55 -0.63 4.57 2.68
N GLN A 56 -0.39 5.67 1.98
CA GLN A 56 0.71 5.82 1.05
C GLN A 56 1.65 6.94 1.49
N VAL A 57 2.93 6.74 1.22
CA VAL A 57 3.98 7.74 1.44
C VAL A 57 4.84 7.85 0.18
N PRO A 58 5.56 8.95 -0.04
CA PRO A 58 6.57 9.01 -1.09
C PRO A 58 7.63 7.92 -0.87
N ASP A 59 8.14 7.36 -1.97
CA ASP A 59 9.12 6.27 -1.98
C ASP A 59 10.35 6.55 -1.08
N GLU A 60 10.80 7.81 -1.03
CA GLU A 60 11.91 8.26 -0.16
C GLU A 60 11.65 8.09 1.36
N TRP A 61 10.39 7.95 1.79
CA TRP A 61 9.98 7.75 3.19
C TRP A 61 9.46 6.34 3.47
N ALA A 62 9.47 5.44 2.47
CA ALA A 62 8.83 4.13 2.58
C ALA A 62 9.44 3.28 3.71
N ASP A 63 10.77 3.20 3.80
CA ASP A 63 11.47 2.43 4.84
C ASP A 63 11.16 2.96 6.25
N ASP A 64 11.29 4.28 6.46
CA ASP A 64 11.02 4.90 7.75
C ASP A 64 9.55 4.72 8.18
N ALA A 65 8.62 4.88 7.24
CA ALA A 65 7.21 4.68 7.50
C ALA A 65 6.87 3.21 7.82
N LEU A 66 7.45 2.25 7.08
CA LEU A 66 7.25 0.82 7.31
C LEU A 66 7.79 0.40 8.68
N ALA A 67 8.92 0.95 9.12
CA ALA A 67 9.47 0.71 10.44
C ALA A 67 8.50 1.19 11.53
N LEU A 68 7.97 2.42 11.39
CA LEU A 68 7.01 2.98 12.35
C LEU A 68 5.68 2.21 12.39
N VAL A 69 5.18 1.72 11.26
CA VAL A 69 3.91 0.97 11.23
C VAL A 69 4.05 -0.39 11.94
N GLN A 70 5.15 -1.10 11.69
CA GLN A 70 5.38 -2.44 12.26
C GLN A 70 5.55 -2.45 13.77
N GLU A 71 6.05 -1.37 14.37
CA GLU A 71 6.17 -1.27 15.84
C GLU A 71 4.83 -1.35 16.57
N ASP A 72 3.71 -0.97 15.94
CA ASP A 72 2.37 -0.96 16.55
C ASP A 72 1.46 -2.10 16.07
N THR A 73 1.72 -2.68 14.90
CA THR A 73 0.89 -3.74 14.32
C THR A 73 1.62 -5.08 14.38
N GLY A 74 1.50 -5.77 15.50
CA GLY A 74 2.06 -7.11 15.71
C GLY A 74 1.49 -8.23 14.82
N ASP A 75 0.68 -7.90 13.80
CA ASP A 75 0.02 -8.85 12.91
C ASP A 75 -0.01 -8.26 11.48
N GLY A 76 1.01 -8.56 10.69
CA GLY A 76 1.09 -8.16 9.28
C GLY A 76 0.07 -8.89 8.42
N TRP A 77 -0.65 -8.15 7.58
CA TRP A 77 -1.41 -8.74 6.47
C TRP A 77 -0.48 -9.00 5.29
N PRO A 78 -0.63 -10.13 4.57
CA PRO A 78 0.25 -10.49 3.47
C PRO A 78 0.15 -9.44 2.36
N ASP A 79 1.32 -9.01 1.91
CA ASP A 79 1.56 -8.23 0.73
C ASP A 79 0.96 -8.91 -0.51
N GLU A 80 -0.22 -8.45 -0.93
CA GLU A 80 -0.65 -8.65 -2.32
C GLU A 80 0.26 -7.80 -3.22
N GLU A 81 1.31 -8.49 -3.68
CA GLU A 81 2.09 -8.34 -4.90
C GLU A 81 1.50 -7.33 -5.89
N ASN A 82 2.15 -6.16 -6.01
CA ASN A 82 1.93 -5.29 -7.17
C ASN A 82 2.86 -5.76 -8.29
N THR A 83 2.40 -6.77 -9.03
CA THR A 83 2.91 -7.12 -10.36
C THR A 83 2.56 -5.96 -11.29
N GLU A 84 3.56 -5.19 -11.72
CA GLU A 84 3.60 -4.57 -13.04
C GLU A 84 4.95 -3.86 -13.24
N ASP A 85 5.87 -4.56 -13.91
CA ASP A 85 6.71 -3.95 -14.94
C ASP A 85 6.91 -4.99 -16.05
N GLU A 86 6.21 -4.79 -17.16
CA GLU A 86 6.36 -5.54 -18.40
C GLU A 86 7.67 -5.12 -19.09
N VAL A 87 8.62 -6.03 -19.32
CA VAL A 87 9.52 -5.95 -20.48
C VAL A 87 9.72 -7.32 -21.11
N ALA A 88 9.41 -7.36 -22.40
CA ALA A 88 9.54 -8.47 -23.34
C ALA A 88 11.01 -8.87 -23.62
N GLU A 89 11.13 -9.95 -24.39
CA GLU A 89 12.18 -10.28 -25.40
C GLU A 89 12.90 -11.62 -25.14
N GLU A 90 12.35 -12.64 -25.80
CA GLU A 90 12.99 -13.60 -26.73
C GLU A 90 14.24 -14.40 -26.31
N GLY A 91 14.17 -15.73 -26.45
CA GLY A 91 15.34 -16.61 -26.46
C GLY A 91 15.03 -18.10 -26.41
N LEU A 92 14.53 -18.66 -27.52
CA LEU A 92 14.60 -20.10 -27.78
C LEU A 92 16.07 -20.51 -27.94
N GLU A 93 16.57 -21.40 -27.08
CA GLU A 93 17.68 -22.27 -27.47
C GLU A 93 17.53 -23.67 -26.84
N ASP A 94 17.36 -24.64 -27.74
CA ASP A 94 17.60 -26.07 -27.62
C ASP A 94 18.72 -26.44 -26.62
N VAL A 95 18.59 -27.59 -25.96
CA VAL A 95 19.54 -28.71 -26.12
C VAL A 95 19.14 -29.94 -25.26
N LEU A 96 18.88 -31.02 -26.01
CA LEU A 96 18.92 -32.47 -25.72
C LEU A 96 18.15 -33.08 -24.54
#